data_AF-A0A397RZR4-F1
#
_entry.id   AF-A0A397RZR4-F1
#
_cell.length_a   1.000
_cell.length_b   1.000
_cell.length_c   1.000
_cell.angle_alpha   90.00
_cell.angle_beta   90.00
_cell.angle_gamma   90.00
#
_symmetry.space_group_name_H-M   'P 1'
#
loop_
_entity.id
_entity.type
_entity.pdbx_description
1 polymer ?
#
loop_
_entity_poly.entity_id
_entity_poly.type
_entity_poly.pdbx_seq_one_letter_code
_entity_poly.pdbx_strand_id
1 'polypeptide(L)'
;MSSSSTSVVNYTYVGYDELDSYLKQRRNKSLLGFLTRYREVIVSSLTFSAISHWKDLDNTWSTRFLHEAKRIDRSNFARLEKKIKMERSRHEKDLESFWCDLVQECRIKQDISEHQAEKDRYLQIISNLEIQIQAESTDLSQLTKKWHLKKILLDNDDDYDERPYFFLDIPNFGEASGPSHNGQQQIPEDLGEADNNRYTDLGE
;
A
#
# COMPACT_ATOMS: atom_id res chain seq x y z
N MET A 1 34.74 33.80 32.18
CA MET A 1 34.20 32.46 32.49
C MET A 1 33.02 32.23 31.56
N SER A 2 33.26 31.64 30.38
CA SER A 2 32.19 31.37 29.42
C SER A 2 31.70 29.95 29.65
N SER A 3 30.50 29.83 30.20
CA SER A 3 29.80 28.56 30.34
C SER A 3 29.30 28.14 28.97
N SER A 4 29.92 27.10 28.40
CA SER A 4 29.41 26.44 27.19
C SER A 4 28.14 25.67 27.55
N SER A 5 26.99 26.18 27.13
CA SER A 5 25.74 25.43 27.11
C SER A 5 25.89 24.29 26.11
N THR A 6 26.12 23.07 26.61
CA THR A 6 25.94 21.85 25.84
C THR A 6 24.46 21.74 25.50
N SER A 7 24.07 22.08 24.27
CA SER A 7 22.75 21.73 23.77
C SER A 7 22.67 20.20 23.75
N VAL A 8 21.78 19.66 24.57
CA VAL A 8 21.41 18.25 24.49
C VAL A 8 20.60 18.14 23.21
N VAL A 9 21.28 17.80 22.11
CA VAL A 9 20.61 17.50 20.85
C VAL A 9 19.78 16.24 21.10
N ASN A 10 18.48 16.44 21.29
CA ASN A 10 17.52 15.36 21.50
C ASN A 10 17.23 14.75 20.12
N TYR A 11 17.98 13.73 19.74
CA TYR A 11 17.73 12.99 18.50
C TYR A 11 16.48 12.12 18.67
N THR A 12 15.30 12.69 18.48
CA THR A 12 14.04 11.93 18.47
C THR A 12 13.87 11.26 17.11
N TYR A 13 14.46 10.09 16.95
CA TYR A 13 14.16 9.16 15.85
C TYR A 13 13.24 8.03 16.34
N VAL A 14 12.44 7.47 15.42
CA VAL A 14 11.59 6.31 15.71
C VAL A 14 12.47 5.13 16.16
N GLY A 15 12.18 4.56 17.33
CA GLY A 15 12.99 3.52 17.96
C GLY A 15 13.98 4.00 19.03
N TYR A 16 14.03 5.31 19.30
CA TYR A 16 14.87 5.87 20.35
C TYR A 16 14.50 5.34 21.73
N ASP A 17 13.21 5.35 22.09
CA ASP A 17 12.74 4.95 23.42
C ASP A 17 13.03 3.47 23.69
N GLU A 18 12.84 2.60 22.69
CA GLU A 18 13.18 1.19 22.77
C GLU A 18 14.67 0.96 22.92
N LEU A 19 15.49 1.73 22.20
CA LEU A 19 16.94 1.64 22.29
C LEU A 19 17.45 2.10 23.66
N ASP A 20 17.01 3.26 24.13
CA ASP A 20 17.35 3.80 25.46
C ASP A 20 16.92 2.82 26.57
N SER A 21 15.68 2.33 26.49
CA SER A 21 15.14 1.33 27.41
C SER A 21 15.95 0.03 27.39
N TYR A 22 16.26 -0.51 26.21
CA TYR A 22 17.07 -1.71 26.07
C TYR A 22 18.45 -1.54 26.69
N LEU A 23 19.13 -0.42 26.42
CA LEU A 23 20.47 -0.14 26.92
C LEU A 23 20.49 0.06 28.44
N LYS A 24 19.46 0.66 29.03
CA LYS A 24 19.33 0.82 30.49
C LYS A 24 19.04 -0.50 31.20
N GLN A 25 18.18 -1.35 30.63
CA GLN A 25 17.72 -2.58 31.28
C GLN A 25 18.68 -3.77 31.08
N ARG A 26 19.39 -3.83 29.96
CA ARG A 26 20.21 -5.00 29.61
C ARG A 26 21.62 -4.88 30.18
N ARG A 27 21.97 -5.83 31.05
CA ARG A 27 23.36 -6.10 31.46
C ARG A 27 24.22 -6.54 30.28
N ASN A 28 23.72 -7.51 29.50
CA ASN A 28 24.41 -8.03 28.31
C ASN A 28 23.88 -7.36 27.05
N LYS A 29 24.39 -6.16 26.78
CA LYS A 29 24.07 -5.39 25.56
C LYS A 29 24.61 -6.12 24.33
N SER A 30 23.76 -6.27 23.32
CA SER A 30 24.04 -6.89 22.02
C SER A 30 23.26 -6.12 20.97
N LEU A 31 23.92 -5.80 19.85
CA LEU A 31 23.26 -5.10 18.74
C LEU A 31 22.26 -6.05 18.07
N LEU A 32 22.67 -7.28 17.75
CA LEU A 32 21.78 -8.26 17.11
C LEU A 32 20.57 -8.56 18.00
N GLY A 33 20.79 -8.76 19.30
CA GLY A 33 19.71 -8.98 20.26
C GLY A 33 18.75 -7.79 20.41
N PHE A 34 19.21 -6.56 20.15
CA PHE A 34 18.34 -5.39 20.04
C PHE A 34 17.53 -5.44 18.74
N LEU A 35 18.21 -5.63 17.61
CA LEU A 35 17.63 -5.67 16.28
C LEU A 35 16.52 -6.73 16.17
N THR A 36 16.78 -7.95 16.63
CA THR A 36 15.79 -9.03 16.60
C THR A 36 14.60 -8.76 17.53
N ARG A 37 14.83 -8.17 18.70
CA ARG A 37 13.77 -7.91 19.68
C ARG A 37 12.82 -6.79 19.25
N TYR A 38 13.35 -5.74 18.67
CA TYR A 38 12.59 -4.54 18.29
C TYR A 38 12.45 -4.42 16.77
N ARG A 39 12.38 -5.57 16.10
CA ARG A 39 12.27 -5.67 14.65
C ARG A 39 11.12 -4.84 14.10
N GLU A 40 9.92 -4.95 14.68
CA GLU A 40 8.75 -4.18 14.25
C GLU A 40 8.95 -2.67 14.36
N VAL A 41 9.57 -2.20 15.45
CA VAL A 41 9.87 -0.78 15.63
C VAL A 41 10.87 -0.29 14.58
N ILE A 42 11.85 -1.13 14.25
CA ILE A 42 12.80 -0.85 13.16
C ILE A 42 12.05 -0.77 11.83
N VAL A 43 11.17 -1.73 11.50
CA VAL A 43 10.34 -1.69 10.28
C VAL A 43 9.57 -0.38 10.21
N SER A 44 8.86 0.01 11.28
CA SER A 44 8.08 1.24 11.32
C SER A 44 8.93 2.51 11.21
N SER A 45 10.21 2.45 11.58
CA SER A 45 11.13 3.60 11.48
C SER A 45 11.70 3.79 10.07
N LEU A 46 11.65 2.77 9.22
CA LEU A 46 12.25 2.80 7.89
C LEU A 46 11.28 3.41 6.89
N THR A 47 11.64 4.57 6.36
CA THR A 47 10.97 5.13 5.17
C THR A 47 11.61 4.54 3.92
N PHE A 48 10.81 4.03 2.98
CA PHE A 48 11.33 3.34 1.79
C PHE A 48 12.31 4.17 0.96
N SER A 49 12.13 5.50 0.89
CA SER A 49 13.06 6.39 0.18
C SER A 49 14.47 6.45 0.78
N ALA A 50 14.66 5.92 2.01
CA ALA A 50 15.94 5.90 2.71
C ALA A 50 16.64 4.53 2.64
N ILE A 51 16.08 3.56 1.90
CA ILE A 51 16.60 2.19 1.81
C ILE A 51 17.45 2.06 0.54
N SER A 52 18.71 2.49 0.59
CA SER A 52 19.69 2.30 -0.48
C SER A 52 20.34 0.91 -0.43
N HIS A 53 20.94 0.57 0.72
CA HIS A 53 21.67 -0.69 0.92
C HIS A 53 21.58 -1.19 2.37
N TRP A 54 21.59 -2.51 2.57
CA TRP A 54 21.56 -3.14 3.90
C TRP A 54 22.68 -2.64 4.82
N LYS A 55 23.84 -2.33 4.24
CA LYS A 55 25.02 -1.85 4.96
C LYS A 55 24.81 -0.44 5.52
N ASP A 56 24.04 0.40 4.85
CA ASP A 56 23.70 1.75 5.33
C ASP A 56 22.77 1.67 6.54
N LEU A 57 21.83 0.71 6.52
CA LEU A 57 20.96 0.41 7.66
C LEU A 57 21.77 -0.09 8.86
N ASP A 58 22.67 -1.06 8.64
CA ASP A 58 23.54 -1.59 9.68
C ASP A 58 24.44 -0.51 10.29
N ASN A 59 25.02 0.35 9.45
CA ASN A 59 25.85 1.46 9.91
C ASN A 59 25.03 2.49 10.70
N THR A 60 23.82 2.81 10.25
CA THR A 60 22.93 3.75 10.93
C THR A 60 22.55 3.24 12.31
N TRP A 61 22.07 1.99 12.39
CA TRP A 61 21.62 1.41 13.65
C TRP A 61 22.76 1.11 14.62
N SER A 62 23.92 0.66 14.13
CA SER A 62 25.10 0.48 14.99
C SER A 62 25.63 1.82 15.52
N THR A 63 25.59 2.88 14.71
CA THR A 63 25.97 4.24 15.14
C THR A 63 25.04 4.75 16.22
N ARG A 64 23.72 4.64 16.01
CA ARG A 64 22.70 4.99 17.02
C ARG A 64 22.90 4.21 18.31
N PHE A 65 23.10 2.89 18.21
CA PHE A 65 23.34 2.02 19.36
C PHE A 65 24.56 2.45 20.17
N LEU A 66 25.70 2.70 19.51
CA LEU A 66 26.94 3.10 20.17
C LEU A 66 26.84 4.53 20.74
N HIS A 67 26.19 5.45 20.02
CA HIS A 67 25.95 6.81 20.49
C HIS A 67 25.17 6.82 21.80
N GLU A 68 24.02 6.14 21.83
CA GLU A 68 23.19 6.06 23.03
C GLU A 68 23.87 5.30 24.16
N ALA A 69 24.61 4.24 23.85
CA ALA A 69 25.35 3.52 24.87
C ALA A 69 26.47 4.37 25.51
N LYS A 70 27.16 5.20 24.71
CA LYS A 70 28.18 6.14 25.21
C LYS A 70 27.58 7.21 26.12
N ARG A 71 26.36 7.66 25.79
CA ARG A 71 25.62 8.64 26.60
C ARG A 71 25.20 8.04 27.95
N ILE A 72 24.74 6.78 27.96
CA ILE A 72 24.24 6.10 29.17
C ILE A 72 25.38 5.65 30.09
N ASP A 73 26.42 5.02 29.54
CA ASP A 73 27.54 4.49 30.33
C ASP A 73 28.87 4.73 29.61
N ARG A 74 29.40 5.94 29.79
CA ARG A 74 30.70 6.34 29.25
C ARG A 74 31.85 5.52 29.84
N SER A 75 31.74 5.04 31.08
CA SER A 75 32.82 4.32 31.78
C SER A 75 33.11 2.95 31.15
N ASN A 76 32.07 2.21 30.76
CA ASN A 76 32.21 0.90 30.11
C ASN A 76 32.14 0.95 28.59
N PHE A 77 32.01 2.13 27.99
CA PHE A 77 31.78 2.31 26.56
C PHE A 77 32.85 1.64 25.70
N ALA A 78 34.14 1.80 26.00
CA ALA A 78 35.22 1.22 25.18
C ALA A 78 35.14 -0.31 25.10
N ARG A 79 34.79 -0.98 26.20
CA ARG A 79 34.58 -2.43 26.25
C ARG A 79 33.38 -2.84 25.40
N LEU A 80 32.28 -2.08 25.50
CA LEU A 80 31.08 -2.34 24.71
C LEU A 80 31.32 -2.11 23.21
N GLU A 81 31.97 -1.02 22.83
CA GLU A 81 32.28 -0.70 21.44
C GLU A 81 33.09 -1.81 20.78
N LYS A 82 34.14 -2.30 21.46
CA LYS A 82 34.93 -3.44 20.98
C LYS A 82 34.06 -4.69 20.85
N LYS A 83 33.16 -4.95 21.81
CA LYS A 83 32.22 -6.07 21.75
C LYS A 83 31.30 -5.98 20.53
N ILE A 84 30.68 -4.82 20.29
CA ILE A 84 29.75 -4.62 19.16
C ILE A 84 30.49 -4.75 17.82
N LYS A 85 31.72 -4.23 17.70
CA LYS A 85 32.55 -4.41 16.51
C LYS A 85 32.83 -5.89 16.22
N MET A 86 33.16 -6.67 17.25
CA MET A 86 33.35 -8.12 17.11
C MET A 86 32.05 -8.86 16.80
N GLU A 87 30.94 -8.48 17.43
CA GLU A 87 29.60 -9.04 17.17
C GLU A 87 29.21 -8.86 15.71
N ARG A 88 29.32 -7.63 15.19
CA ARG A 88 29.02 -7.30 13.78
C ARG A 88 29.88 -8.08 12.80
N SER A 89 31.18 -8.20 13.08
CA SER A 89 32.10 -8.94 12.21
C SER A 89 31.84 -10.45 12.22
N ARG A 90 31.45 -11.02 13.38
CA ARG A 90 31.15 -12.46 13.48
C ARG A 90 29.83 -12.84 12.82
N HIS A 91 28.85 -11.94 12.88
CA HIS A 91 27.48 -12.17 12.42
C HIS A 91 27.17 -11.36 11.15
N GLU A 92 28.17 -11.06 10.32
CA GLU A 92 27.99 -10.22 9.13
C GLU A 92 26.91 -10.80 8.19
N LYS A 93 26.95 -12.11 7.92
CA LYS A 93 25.95 -12.79 7.08
C LYS A 93 24.56 -12.81 7.71
N ASP A 94 24.48 -12.98 9.03
CA ASP A 94 23.20 -12.98 9.75
C ASP A 94 22.57 -11.57 9.73
N LEU A 95 23.41 -10.53 9.88
CA LEU A 95 23.00 -9.14 9.78
C LEU A 95 22.57 -8.79 8.34
N GLU A 96 23.34 -9.22 7.34
CA GLU A 96 22.97 -9.04 5.93
C GLU A 96 21.61 -9.67 5.64
N SER A 97 21.40 -10.94 6.03
CA SER A 97 20.10 -11.61 5.87
C SER A 97 18.99 -10.86 6.58
N PHE A 98 19.20 -10.49 7.85
CA PHE A 98 18.22 -9.75 8.65
C PHE A 98 17.80 -8.43 7.98
N TRP A 99 18.77 -7.66 7.49
CA TRP A 99 18.50 -6.38 6.83
C TRP A 99 17.83 -6.58 5.47
N CYS A 100 18.26 -7.56 4.67
CA CYS A 100 17.60 -7.89 3.41
C CYS A 100 16.14 -8.30 3.60
N ASP A 101 15.85 -9.15 4.59
CA ASP A 101 14.50 -9.58 4.94
C ASP A 101 13.63 -8.40 5.37
N LEU A 102 14.18 -7.49 6.18
CA LEU A 102 13.50 -6.26 6.58
C LEU A 102 13.18 -5.35 5.39
N VAL A 103 14.13 -5.17 4.47
CA VAL A 103 13.94 -4.36 3.28
C VAL A 103 12.85 -4.95 2.39
N GLN A 104 12.84 -6.28 2.21
CA GLN A 104 11.80 -6.96 1.45
C GLN A 104 10.42 -6.80 2.10
N GLU A 105 10.34 -6.92 3.43
CA GLU A 105 9.08 -6.70 4.13
C GLU A 105 8.56 -5.26 3.97
N CYS A 106 9.45 -4.27 4.04
CA CYS A 106 9.06 -2.87 3.82
C CYS A 106 8.51 -2.65 2.40
N ARG A 107 9.12 -3.27 1.39
CA ARG A 107 8.64 -3.24 -0.01
C ARG A 107 7.22 -3.80 -0.12
N ILE A 108 7.01 -5.00 0.40
CA ILE A 108 5.70 -5.67 0.35
C ILE A 108 4.63 -4.84 1.06
N LYS A 109 4.95 -4.31 2.25
CA LYS A 109 4.02 -3.45 3.01
C LYS A 109 3.65 -2.19 2.23
N GLN A 110 4.60 -1.60 1.51
CA GLN A 110 4.33 -0.45 0.64
C GLN A 110 3.44 -0.83 -0.53
N ASP A 111 3.77 -1.89 -1.28
CA ASP A 111 2.98 -2.33 -2.42
C ASP A 111 1.53 -2.59 -2.01
N ILE A 112 1.31 -3.25 -0.86
CA ILE A 112 -0.02 -3.47 -0.30
C ILE A 112 -0.72 -2.14 0.01
N SER A 113 -0.02 -1.18 0.62
CA SER A 113 -0.59 0.14 0.94
C SER A 113 -0.98 0.92 -0.32
N GLU A 114 -0.20 0.83 -1.39
CA GLU A 114 -0.47 1.49 -2.66
C GLU A 114 -1.70 0.88 -3.35
N HIS A 115 -1.78 -0.46 -3.41
CA HIS A 115 -2.95 -1.16 -3.94
C HIS A 115 -4.21 -0.87 -3.12
N GLN A 116 -4.08 -0.74 -1.79
CA GLN A 116 -5.20 -0.38 -0.93
C GLN A 116 -5.67 1.05 -1.19
N ALA A 117 -4.75 2.01 -1.34
CA ALA A 117 -5.09 3.39 -1.69
C ALA A 117 -5.76 3.50 -3.07
N GLU A 118 -5.32 2.71 -4.05
CA GLU A 118 -5.95 2.67 -5.36
C GLU A 118 -7.36 2.05 -5.32
N LYS A 119 -7.53 0.96 -4.57
CA LYS A 119 -8.85 0.37 -4.31
C LYS A 119 -9.80 1.39 -3.69
N ASP A 120 -9.36 2.13 -2.68
CA ASP A 120 -10.17 3.15 -2.00
C ASP A 120 -10.55 4.29 -2.96
N ARG A 121 -9.65 4.67 -3.87
CA ARG A 121 -9.95 5.62 -4.96
C ARG A 121 -11.06 5.10 -5.88
N TYR A 122 -11.01 3.85 -6.32
CA TYR A 122 -12.07 3.28 -7.17
C TYR A 122 -13.42 3.21 -6.45
N LEU A 123 -13.43 2.81 -5.17
CA LEU A 123 -14.65 2.78 -4.36
C LEU A 123 -15.28 4.17 -4.24
N GLN A 124 -14.47 5.22 -4.07
CA GLN A 124 -14.96 6.59 -4.04
C GLN A 124 -15.59 7.01 -5.38
N ILE A 125 -14.98 6.63 -6.52
CA ILE A 125 -15.52 6.93 -7.85
C ILE A 125 -16.87 6.23 -8.05
N ILE A 126 -16.95 4.94 -7.70
CA ILE A 126 -18.19 4.16 -7.82
C ILE A 126 -19.31 4.81 -7.00
N SER A 127 -19.04 5.15 -5.73
CA SER A 127 -20.04 5.81 -4.87
C SER A 127 -20.52 7.14 -5.46
N ASN A 128 -19.62 7.94 -6.04
CA ASN A 128 -20.00 9.20 -6.69
C ASN A 128 -20.90 8.98 -7.92
N LEU A 129 -20.60 7.96 -8.74
CA LEU A 129 -21.42 7.60 -9.90
C LEU A 129 -22.81 7.11 -9.47
N GLU A 130 -22.91 6.33 -8.40
CA GLU A 130 -24.20 5.89 -7.85
C GLU A 130 -25.08 7.07 -7.43
N ILE A 131 -24.49 8.09 -6.77
CA ILE A 131 -25.19 9.32 -6.40
C ILE A 131 -25.69 10.07 -7.65
N GLN A 132 -24.87 10.16 -8.70
CA GLN A 132 -25.26 10.81 -9.96
C GLN A 132 -26.41 10.08 -10.64
N ILE A 133 -26.33 8.75 -10.76
CA ILE A 133 -27.38 7.92 -11.35
C ILE A 133 -28.71 8.10 -10.60
N GLN A 134 -28.67 8.15 -9.27
CA GLN A 134 -29.87 8.38 -8.45
C GLN A 134 -30.48 9.77 -8.66
N ALA A 135 -29.64 10.80 -8.79
CA ALA A 135 -30.09 12.16 -9.09
C ALA A 135 -30.79 12.22 -10.45
N GLU A 136 -30.15 11.68 -11.50
CA GLU A 136 -30.73 11.65 -12.86
C GLU A 136 -32.02 10.83 -12.92
N SER A 137 -32.08 9.69 -12.24
CA SER A 137 -33.29 8.88 -12.14
C SER A 137 -34.45 9.65 -11.48
N THR A 138 -34.14 10.46 -10.47
CA THR A 138 -35.12 11.31 -9.78
C THR A 138 -35.64 12.39 -10.72
N ASP A 139 -34.76 13.06 -11.45
CA ASP A 139 -35.12 14.11 -12.41
C ASP A 139 -36.01 13.55 -13.54
N LEU A 140 -35.65 12.38 -14.10
CA LEU A 140 -36.45 11.68 -15.11
C LEU A 140 -37.84 11.32 -14.59
N SER A 141 -37.94 10.85 -13.33
CA SER A 141 -39.23 10.57 -12.69
C SER A 141 -40.12 11.82 -12.59
N GLN A 142 -39.53 12.95 -12.19
CA GLN A 142 -40.26 14.23 -12.11
C GLN A 142 -40.72 14.71 -13.49
N LEU A 143 -39.85 14.62 -14.50
CA LEU A 143 -40.18 15.02 -15.86
C LEU A 143 -41.32 14.16 -16.42
N THR A 144 -41.27 12.85 -16.16
CA THR A 144 -42.31 11.91 -16.56
C THR A 144 -43.66 12.26 -15.93
N LYS A 145 -43.70 12.56 -14.62
CA LYS A 145 -44.92 13.01 -13.93
C LYS A 145 -45.47 14.31 -14.53
N LYS A 146 -44.60 15.29 -14.79
CA LYS A 146 -44.98 16.58 -15.40
C LYS A 146 -45.57 16.39 -16.80
N TRP A 147 -44.98 15.50 -17.60
CA TRP A 147 -45.49 15.19 -18.94
C TRP A 147 -46.88 14.55 -18.89
N HIS A 148 -47.11 13.57 -18.01
CA HIS A 148 -48.42 12.96 -17.82
C HIS A 148 -49.48 13.97 -17.36
N LEU A 149 -49.13 14.86 -16.41
CA LEU A 149 -50.03 15.93 -15.96
C LEU A 149 -50.42 16.88 -17.12
N LYS A 150 -49.45 17.28 -17.94
CA LYS A 150 -49.72 18.14 -19.11
C LYS A 150 -50.65 17.46 -20.10
N LYS A 151 -50.48 16.15 -20.32
CA LYS A 151 -51.35 15.38 -21.22
C LYS A 151 -52.80 15.34 -20.73
N ILE A 152 -53.01 15.02 -19.45
CA ILE A 152 -54.35 15.01 -18.83
C ILE A 152 -55.03 16.39 -18.96
N LEU A 153 -54.29 17.48 -18.78
CA LEU A 153 -54.85 18.84 -18.91
C LEU A 153 -55.29 19.17 -20.33
N LEU A 154 -54.54 18.72 -21.35
CA LEU A 154 -54.87 18.95 -22.76
C LEU A 154 -56.09 18.12 -23.21
N ASP A 155 -56.26 16.92 -22.67
CA ASP A 155 -57.39 16.05 -22.99
C ASP A 155 -58.72 16.49 -22.31
N ASN A 156 -58.69 17.46 -21.39
CA ASN A 156 -59.88 17.97 -20.68
C ASN A 156 -60.39 19.33 -21.20
N ASP A 157 -59.77 19.90 -22.25
CA ASP A 157 -60.17 21.19 -22.85
C ASP A 157 -61.10 21.04 -24.08
N ASP A 158 -61.45 19.81 -24.48
CA ASP A 158 -62.43 19.55 -25.54
C ASP A 158 -63.86 19.50 -24.98
N ASP A 159 -64.42 20.69 -24.72
CA ASP A 159 -65.70 21.02 -25.34
C ASP A 159 -65.37 21.56 -26.73
N TYR A 160 -65.13 20.69 -27.71
CA TYR A 160 -65.51 20.89 -29.12
C TYR A 160 -65.30 19.61 -29.94
N ASP A 161 -66.45 19.01 -30.23
CA ASP A 161 -66.85 18.37 -31.48
C ASP A 161 -66.05 17.17 -32.04
N GLU A 162 -66.79 16.07 -32.14
CA GLU A 162 -66.43 14.79 -32.73
C GLU A 162 -65.67 14.92 -34.06
N ARG A 163 -64.44 14.37 -34.15
CA ARG A 163 -64.03 13.48 -35.27
C ARG A 163 -62.94 12.49 -34.84
N PRO A 164 -63.10 11.19 -35.14
CA PRO A 164 -62.09 10.19 -34.83
C PRO A 164 -61.02 10.16 -35.94
N TYR A 165 -59.75 10.35 -35.58
CA TYR A 165 -58.63 10.10 -36.48
C TYR A 165 -57.66 9.05 -35.93
N PHE A 166 -57.76 7.88 -36.53
CA PHE A 166 -56.70 6.94 -36.91
C PHE A 166 -55.66 6.52 -35.85
N PHE A 167 -55.88 5.28 -35.39
CA PHE A 167 -54.88 4.27 -35.08
C PHE A 167 -53.54 4.50 -35.82
N LEU A 168 -52.49 4.86 -35.07
CA LEU A 168 -51.11 4.78 -35.54
C LEU A 168 -50.42 3.66 -34.78
N ASP A 169 -49.90 2.74 -35.57
CA ASP A 169 -49.27 1.49 -35.19
C ASP A 169 -48.16 1.68 -34.13
N ILE A 170 -48.27 0.89 -33.07
CA ILE A 170 -47.19 0.64 -32.12
C ILE A 170 -46.08 -0.12 -32.86
N PRO A 171 -44.81 0.33 -32.89
CA PRO A 171 -43.73 -0.48 -33.42
C PRO A 171 -43.55 -1.71 -32.53
N ASN A 172 -43.87 -2.86 -33.12
CA ASN A 172 -43.67 -4.18 -32.55
C ASN A 172 -42.16 -4.41 -32.32
N PHE A 173 -41.72 -4.44 -31.06
CA PHE A 173 -40.38 -4.92 -30.72
C PHE A 173 -40.35 -6.44 -30.90
N GLY A 174 -40.02 -6.85 -32.13
CA GLY A 174 -39.86 -8.23 -32.53
C GLY A 174 -38.78 -8.95 -31.73
N GLU A 175 -39.19 -10.08 -31.17
CA GLU A 175 -38.38 -11.05 -30.45
C GLU A 175 -37.20 -11.58 -31.28
N ALA A 176 -36.18 -12.00 -30.53
CA ALA A 176 -34.97 -12.63 -30.99
C ALA A 176 -35.21 -13.90 -31.81
N SER A 177 -34.44 -14.07 -32.89
CA SER A 177 -33.91 -15.36 -33.35
C SER A 177 -32.79 -15.14 -34.37
N GLY A 178 -31.63 -15.77 -34.14
CA GLY A 178 -30.43 -15.65 -34.97
C GLY A 178 -30.51 -16.37 -36.32
N PRO A 179 -29.39 -16.40 -37.07
CA PRO A 179 -28.80 -17.71 -37.31
C PRO A 179 -27.25 -17.77 -37.24
N SER A 180 -26.84 -19.00 -36.94
CA SER A 180 -25.52 -19.63 -37.06
C SER A 180 -24.92 -19.57 -38.47
N HIS A 181 -23.62 -19.25 -38.62
CA HIS A 181 -22.58 -20.24 -38.99
C HIS A 181 -21.16 -19.65 -39.10
N ASN A 182 -20.22 -20.33 -38.43
CA ASN A 182 -18.85 -20.69 -38.79
C ASN A 182 -17.90 -19.69 -39.51
N GLY A 183 -16.78 -19.41 -38.83
CA GLY A 183 -15.58 -18.81 -39.40
C GLY A 183 -14.41 -18.75 -38.42
N GLN A 184 -13.79 -19.91 -38.16
CA GLN A 184 -12.40 -20.15 -37.71
C GLN A 184 -11.79 -19.25 -36.62
N GLN A 185 -11.66 -19.83 -35.42
CA GLN A 185 -10.73 -19.43 -34.36
C GLN A 185 -9.28 -19.74 -34.77
N GLN A 186 -8.39 -18.76 -34.64
CA GLN A 186 -6.97 -18.97 -34.39
C GLN A 186 -6.64 -18.36 -33.03
N ILE A 187 -6.35 -19.27 -32.09
CA ILE A 187 -5.77 -19.00 -30.77
C ILE A 187 -4.25 -19.02 -30.97
N PRO A 188 -3.48 -18.13 -30.32
CA PRO A 188 -2.19 -18.55 -29.80
C PRO A 188 -2.31 -18.79 -28.30
N GLU A 189 -2.16 -20.06 -27.95
CA GLU A 189 -1.86 -20.53 -26.62
C GLU A 189 -0.45 -20.03 -26.30
N ASP A 190 -0.27 -19.34 -25.18
CA ASP A 190 0.98 -19.43 -24.44
C ASP A 190 0.73 -19.16 -22.96
N LEU A 191 0.40 -20.24 -22.25
CA LEU A 191 0.63 -20.35 -20.82
C LEU A 191 1.59 -21.51 -20.61
N GLY A 192 2.87 -21.16 -20.43
CA GLY A 192 3.67 -21.70 -19.34
C GLY A 192 4.63 -22.81 -19.73
N GLU A 193 5.91 -22.52 -19.59
CA GLU A 193 6.88 -23.50 -19.10
C GLU A 193 7.92 -22.78 -18.24
N ALA A 194 7.72 -22.88 -16.93
CA ALA A 194 8.84 -22.92 -16.01
C ALA A 194 9.24 -24.39 -15.91
N ASP A 195 10.47 -24.73 -16.29
CA ASP A 195 11.16 -25.75 -15.52
C ASP A 195 12.68 -25.66 -15.53
N ASN A 196 13.20 -26.15 -14.41
CA ASN A 196 14.55 -26.18 -13.92
C ASN A 196 15.50 -27.03 -14.78
N ASN A 197 16.76 -26.59 -14.87
CA ASN A 197 17.96 -27.43 -14.67
C ASN A 197 19.16 -26.50 -14.40
N ARG A 198 19.73 -26.45 -13.18
CA ARG A 198 20.56 -27.43 -12.47
C ARG A 198 22.01 -27.50 -12.99
N TYR A 199 22.91 -26.90 -12.19
CA TYR A 199 24.27 -27.32 -11.84
C TYR A 199 24.94 -28.42 -12.70
N THR A 200 26.04 -28.05 -13.36
CA THR A 200 27.44 -28.57 -13.29
C THR A 200 28.22 -27.74 -14.32
N ASP A 201 29.33 -27.08 -14.01
CA ASP A 201 30.63 -27.75 -13.95
C ASP A 201 31.68 -26.91 -13.19
N LEU A 202 32.56 -27.64 -12.50
CA LEU A 202 33.76 -27.18 -11.84
C LEU A 202 34.90 -27.10 -12.87
N GLY A 203 36.02 -26.51 -12.47
CA GLY A 203 37.08 -26.10 -13.39
C GLY A 203 38.02 -27.19 -13.89
N GLU A 204 38.87 -26.76 -14.82
CA GLU A 204 40.34 -26.80 -14.76
C GLU A 204 40.89 -25.55 -15.46
#